data_AF-A0A8C5LRC1-F1
#
_entry.id   AF-A0A8C5LRC1-F1
#
_cell.length_a   1.000
_cell.length_b   1.000
_cell.length_c   1.000
_cell.angle_alpha   90.00
_cell.angle_beta   90.00
_cell.angle_gamma   90.00
#
_symmetry.space_group_name_H-M   'P 1'
#
loop_
_entity.id
_entity.type
_entity.pdbx_description
1 polymer ?
#
loop_
_entity_poly.entity_id
_entity_poly.type
_entity_poly.pdbx_seq_one_letter_code
_entity_poly.pdbx_strand_id
1 'polypeptide(L)'
;MLARGRSANMKAVTPGPGNYSPERCPVPTHRRPPSYSIGYRTRYCSSDQVPAPNKYSLPPVIGPRVPAKISAPAFSMSATCRHGGYSEDLSQTPGPAHYHKTDPNSYMKKGPAYSMLGRARTSKQEITPGPGAHSPEKVSGYKNRAPGFSMGIRHSEYTTPLIIDVSI
;
A
#
# COMPACT_ATOMS: atom_id res chain seq x y z
N MET A 1 35.50 17.58 11.64
CA MET A 1 34.25 16.94 12.09
C MET A 1 33.09 17.53 11.31
N LEU A 2 32.50 16.78 10.37
CA LEU A 2 31.14 17.02 9.88
C LEU A 2 30.32 15.81 10.32
N ALA A 3 29.37 16.07 11.22
CA ALA A 3 28.56 15.06 11.88
C ALA A 3 27.57 14.43 10.90
N ARG A 4 27.59 13.09 10.83
CA ARG A 4 26.59 12.30 10.13
C ARG A 4 25.29 12.28 10.94
N GLY A 5 24.20 12.60 10.27
CA GLY A 5 22.84 12.41 10.79
C GLY A 5 22.57 10.95 11.14
N ARG A 6 21.82 10.76 12.22
CA ARG A 6 21.25 9.46 12.62
C ARG A 6 20.22 9.05 11.57
N SER A 7 20.37 7.84 11.03
CA SER A 7 19.23 7.08 10.51
C SER A 7 19.37 5.62 10.90
N ALA A 8 18.24 5.07 11.30
CA ALA A 8 18.05 3.72 11.77
C ALA A 8 18.22 2.68 10.64
N ASN A 9 18.31 1.41 11.05
CA ASN A 9 18.10 0.20 10.25
C ASN A 9 19.34 -0.37 9.54
N MET A 10 20.13 -1.15 10.29
CA MET A 10 21.15 -2.04 9.72
C MET A 10 20.50 -3.26 9.07
N LYS A 11 20.01 -3.13 7.84
CA LYS A 11 19.82 -4.26 6.94
C LYS A 11 21.13 -4.51 6.20
N ALA A 12 21.66 -5.74 6.29
CA ALA A 12 22.82 -6.17 5.54
C ALA A 12 22.47 -6.14 4.04
N VAL A 13 22.96 -5.11 3.34
CA VAL A 13 22.76 -4.95 1.90
C VAL A 13 23.76 -5.86 1.20
N THR A 14 23.27 -6.95 0.61
CA THR A 14 24.04 -7.66 -0.43
C THR A 14 24.24 -6.68 -1.58
N PRO A 15 25.48 -6.41 -2.02
CA PRO A 15 25.71 -5.48 -3.13
C PRO A 15 24.95 -5.96 -4.37
N GLY A 16 24.39 -5.04 -5.14
CA GLY A 16 23.72 -5.38 -6.41
C GLY A 16 24.71 -5.98 -7.43
N PRO A 17 24.23 -6.62 -8.52
CA PRO A 17 25.06 -7.40 -9.45
C PRO A 17 26.17 -6.62 -10.20
N GLY A 18 26.27 -5.29 -10.06
CA GLY A 18 27.39 -4.47 -10.56
C GLY A 18 28.19 -3.74 -9.48
N ASN A 19 27.85 -3.92 -8.20
CA ASN A 19 28.56 -3.37 -7.04
C ASN A 19 29.57 -4.37 -6.45
N TYR A 20 29.60 -5.59 -6.98
CA TYR A 20 30.70 -6.51 -6.76
C TYR A 20 31.89 -6.00 -7.56
N SER A 21 32.97 -5.69 -6.87
CA SER A 21 34.30 -5.50 -7.48
C SER A 21 35.15 -6.74 -7.15
N PRO A 22 34.90 -7.89 -7.78
CA PRO A 22 35.68 -9.10 -7.51
C PRO A 22 37.16 -8.88 -7.80
N GLU A 23 37.52 -7.96 -8.70
CA GLU A 23 38.91 -7.57 -8.95
C GLU A 23 39.62 -6.93 -7.73
N ARG A 24 38.87 -6.41 -6.76
CA ARG A 24 39.41 -5.84 -5.52
C ARG A 24 39.49 -6.86 -4.39
N CYS A 25 38.86 -8.03 -4.55
CA CYS A 25 39.02 -9.10 -3.59
C CYS A 25 40.45 -9.62 -3.66
N PRO A 26 41.19 -9.65 -2.54
CA PRO A 26 42.51 -10.24 -2.53
C PRO A 26 42.39 -11.72 -2.86
N VAL A 27 43.23 -12.19 -3.78
CA VAL A 27 43.23 -13.60 -4.22
C VAL A 27 43.49 -14.49 -3.00
N PRO A 28 42.64 -15.50 -2.70
CA PRO A 28 42.77 -16.32 -1.48
C PRO A 28 44.10 -17.05 -1.34
N THR A 29 44.81 -17.27 -2.45
CA THR A 29 46.11 -17.95 -2.49
C THR A 29 47.29 -17.05 -2.08
N HIS A 30 47.08 -15.75 -1.91
CA HIS A 30 48.15 -14.83 -1.53
C HIS A 30 48.30 -14.76 0.00
N ARG A 31 49.50 -15.05 0.51
CA ARG A 31 49.80 -14.91 1.95
C ARG A 31 49.79 -13.44 2.35
N ARG A 32 49.10 -13.12 3.46
CA ARG A 32 49.03 -11.78 4.06
C ARG A 32 49.51 -11.81 5.52
N PRO A 33 50.07 -10.71 6.05
CA PRO A 33 50.40 -10.63 7.46
C PRO A 33 49.12 -10.56 8.34
N PRO A 34 49.17 -11.05 9.58
CA PRO A 34 48.02 -11.07 10.49
C PRO A 34 47.62 -9.67 11.00
N SER A 35 46.35 -9.49 11.35
CA SER A 35 45.76 -8.24 11.86
C SER A 35 45.10 -8.47 13.23
N TYR A 36 45.56 -7.76 14.26
CA TYR A 36 45.06 -7.89 15.64
C TYR A 36 44.43 -6.57 16.14
N SER A 37 43.36 -6.66 16.94
CA SER A 37 42.76 -5.51 17.65
C SER A 37 42.81 -5.73 19.17
N ILE A 38 43.33 -4.77 19.93
CA ILE A 38 43.61 -4.91 21.38
C ILE A 38 42.72 -3.93 22.20
N GLY A 39 41.40 -3.93 22.01
CA GLY A 39 40.50 -2.94 22.63
C GLY A 39 39.24 -3.51 23.28
N TYR A 40 38.95 -3.09 24.52
CA TYR A 40 37.81 -3.53 25.34
C TYR A 40 36.46 -3.00 24.83
N ARG A 41 35.40 -3.81 24.92
CA ARG A 41 34.00 -3.38 24.66
C ARG A 41 33.27 -3.23 25.99
N THR A 42 32.69 -2.06 26.28
CA THR A 42 31.69 -1.92 27.35
C THR A 42 30.43 -1.21 26.84
N ARG A 43 29.27 -1.74 27.21
CA ARG A 43 27.96 -1.11 27.03
C ARG A 43 27.43 -0.73 28.41
N TYR A 44 27.78 0.46 28.88
CA TYR A 44 27.14 1.11 30.03
C TYR A 44 26.94 2.58 29.73
N CYS A 45 25.68 3.00 29.61
CA CYS A 45 25.17 4.19 30.30
C CYS A 45 23.66 4.29 30.07
N SER A 46 22.90 4.22 31.16
CA SER A 46 21.63 4.93 31.26
C SER A 46 21.89 6.40 30.90
N SER A 47 21.00 7.05 30.18
CA SER A 47 21.16 8.46 29.81
C SER A 47 21.18 9.31 31.08
N ASP A 48 22.36 9.67 31.56
CA ASP A 48 22.51 10.66 32.62
C ASP A 48 21.81 11.95 32.20
N GLN A 49 20.82 12.37 32.99
CA GLN A 49 20.12 13.65 32.78
C GLN A 49 21.00 14.86 33.15
N VAL A 50 22.22 14.61 33.64
CA VAL A 50 23.19 15.65 33.93
C VAL A 50 24.01 15.92 32.66
N PRO A 51 23.86 17.11 32.03
CA PRO A 51 24.68 17.44 30.88
C PRO A 51 26.16 17.47 31.29
N ALA A 52 27.03 17.03 30.39
CA ALA A 52 28.47 17.13 30.57
C ALA A 52 28.87 18.58 30.96
N PRO A 53 29.96 18.79 31.70
CA PRO A 53 30.34 20.12 32.20
C PRO A 53 30.46 21.18 31.08
N ASN A 54 30.84 20.78 29.87
CA ASN A 54 30.94 21.67 28.71
C ASN A 54 29.60 21.86 27.94
N LYS A 55 28.48 21.38 28.48
CA LYS A 55 27.17 21.35 27.80
C LYS A 55 26.13 22.25 28.51
N TYR A 56 26.48 22.88 29.63
CA TYR A 56 25.68 23.97 30.17
C TYR A 56 25.73 25.16 29.21
N SER A 57 24.59 25.48 28.58
CA SER A 57 24.42 26.70 27.80
C SER A 57 23.47 27.61 28.56
N LEU A 58 23.84 28.88 28.70
CA LEU A 58 22.93 29.87 29.27
C LEU A 58 21.75 30.07 28.29
N PRO A 59 20.52 30.26 28.79
CA PRO A 59 19.40 30.60 27.94
C PRO A 59 19.74 31.89 27.15
N PRO A 60 19.34 31.97 25.87
CA PRO A 60 19.62 33.15 25.06
C PRO A 60 18.98 34.38 25.72
N VAL A 61 19.70 35.51 25.71
CA VAL A 61 19.24 36.79 26.29
C VAL A 61 18.50 37.64 25.25
N ILE A 62 18.60 37.27 23.97
CA ILE A 62 18.00 37.97 22.83
C ILE A 62 17.08 37.00 22.10
N GLY A 63 15.84 37.42 21.83
CA GLY A 63 14.86 36.68 21.04
C GLY A 63 13.57 36.33 21.80
N PRO A 64 12.66 35.59 21.16
CA PRO A 64 11.29 35.38 21.65
C PRO A 64 11.16 34.35 22.80
N ARG A 65 12.26 33.76 23.27
CA ARG A 65 12.27 32.63 24.23
C ARG A 65 13.10 32.91 25.49
N VAL A 66 13.20 34.18 25.89
CA VAL A 66 13.87 34.58 27.13
C VAL A 66 12.91 34.37 28.31
N PRO A 67 13.23 33.51 29.30
CA PRO A 67 12.30 33.23 30.41
C PRO A 67 12.03 34.46 31.31
N ALA A 68 13.00 35.36 31.42
CA ALA A 68 12.96 36.48 32.35
C ALA A 68 12.27 37.74 31.80
N LYS A 69 11.94 37.79 30.50
CA LYS A 69 11.36 38.98 29.86
C LYS A 69 10.30 38.58 28.84
N ILE A 70 9.16 39.27 28.87
CA ILE A 70 8.14 39.14 27.84
C ILE A 70 8.72 39.69 26.53
N SER A 71 8.61 38.93 25.45
CA SER A 71 9.16 39.28 24.14
C SER A 71 8.05 39.34 23.09
N ALA A 72 8.19 40.25 22.13
CA ALA A 72 7.28 40.33 21.00
C ALA A 72 7.39 39.07 20.11
N PRO A 73 6.30 38.65 19.44
CA PRO A 73 6.34 37.47 18.57
C PRO A 73 7.32 37.68 17.42
N ALA A 74 8.24 36.73 17.23
CA ALA A 74 9.17 36.74 16.09
C ALA A 74 8.66 35.80 15.01
N PHE A 75 8.27 36.37 13.87
CA PHE A 75 7.81 35.61 12.70
C PHE A 75 8.97 35.48 11.70
N SER A 76 9.35 34.26 11.34
CA SER A 76 10.30 34.00 10.25
C SER A 76 9.53 33.81 8.94
N MET A 77 9.94 34.48 7.87
CA MET A 77 9.29 34.39 6.55
C MET A 77 9.50 33.06 5.83
N SER A 78 10.45 32.24 6.29
CA SER A 78 10.62 30.88 5.77
C SER A 78 10.16 29.87 6.82
N ALA A 79 9.14 29.08 6.46
CA ALA A 79 8.93 27.81 7.13
C ALA A 79 10.17 26.95 6.84
N THR A 80 10.84 26.42 7.87
CA THR A 80 11.75 25.30 7.63
C THR A 80 10.88 24.14 7.13
N CYS A 81 10.78 23.96 5.83
CA CYS A 81 10.09 22.82 5.23
C CYS A 81 10.67 21.55 5.85
N ARG A 82 9.84 20.74 6.53
CA ARG A 82 10.23 19.40 7.00
C ARG A 82 10.24 18.38 5.85
N HIS A 83 10.48 18.84 4.63
CA HIS A 83 10.54 18.02 3.42
C HIS A 83 11.87 18.32 2.71
N GLY A 84 12.79 17.38 2.85
CA GLY A 84 13.70 16.95 1.81
C GLY A 84 14.56 17.99 1.15
N GLY A 85 15.78 18.16 1.67
CA GLY A 85 16.88 18.60 0.83
C GLY A 85 17.17 17.58 -0.28
N TYR A 86 18.10 17.92 -1.19
CA TYR A 86 18.55 17.12 -2.35
C TYR A 86 18.96 15.65 -2.05
N SER A 87 19.08 15.27 -0.78
CA SER A 87 19.35 13.90 -0.32
C SER A 87 18.11 13.06 0.00
N GLU A 88 16.90 13.63 -0.03
CA GLU A 88 15.67 12.93 0.30
C GLU A 88 14.91 12.60 -0.99
N ASP A 89 14.79 11.30 -1.28
CA ASP A 89 14.20 10.77 -2.51
C ASP A 89 12.71 11.13 -2.59
N LEU A 90 12.39 12.11 -3.44
CA LEU A 90 11.03 12.62 -3.67
C LEU A 90 10.15 11.66 -4.48
N SER A 91 10.72 10.59 -5.03
CA SER A 91 10.01 9.71 -5.97
C SER A 91 8.95 8.84 -5.32
N GLN A 92 8.94 8.71 -3.98
CA GLN A 92 8.09 7.77 -3.22
C GLN A 92 8.07 6.36 -3.83
N THR A 93 9.08 5.98 -4.62
CA THR A 93 9.14 4.63 -5.15
C THR A 93 9.46 3.71 -3.98
N PRO A 94 8.56 2.76 -3.64
CA PRO A 94 8.82 1.86 -2.53
C PRO A 94 10.08 1.08 -2.88
N GLY A 95 11.17 1.38 -2.18
CA GLY A 95 12.41 0.61 -2.33
C GLY A 95 12.13 -0.87 -2.07
N PRO A 96 13.02 -1.80 -2.46
CA PRO A 96 12.79 -3.24 -2.32
C PRO A 96 12.48 -3.70 -0.89
N ALA A 97 12.85 -2.91 0.13
CA ALA A 97 12.55 -3.15 1.54
C ALA A 97 11.20 -2.59 2.04
N HIS A 98 10.45 -1.89 1.18
CA HIS A 98 9.19 -1.20 1.48
C HIS A 98 7.95 -2.00 1.04
N TYR A 99 8.11 -3.06 0.24
CA TYR A 99 6.97 -3.93 -0.09
C TYR A 99 6.48 -4.67 1.15
N HIS A 100 5.17 -4.58 1.41
CA HIS A 100 4.53 -5.39 2.43
C HIS A 100 4.55 -6.85 2.04
N LYS A 101 4.85 -7.73 3.00
CA LYS A 101 4.77 -9.18 2.78
C LYS A 101 3.31 -9.57 2.64
N THR A 102 3.01 -10.44 1.67
CA THR A 102 1.68 -11.03 1.53
C THR A 102 1.41 -11.97 2.71
N ASP A 103 0.17 -11.99 3.18
CA ASP A 103 -0.23 -12.88 4.26
C ASP A 103 -0.10 -14.34 3.78
N PRO A 104 0.59 -15.23 4.50
CA PRO A 104 0.78 -16.62 4.07
C PRO A 104 -0.53 -17.41 3.99
N ASN A 105 -1.55 -16.99 4.72
CA ASN A 105 -2.92 -17.52 4.62
C ASN A 105 -3.58 -17.27 3.24
N SER A 106 -2.99 -16.44 2.38
CA SER A 106 -3.47 -16.21 1.01
C SER A 106 -3.13 -17.35 0.06
N TYR A 107 -1.99 -18.03 0.25
CA TYR A 107 -1.52 -19.10 -0.64
C TYR A 107 -1.35 -20.45 0.05
N MET A 108 -1.36 -20.49 1.39
CA MET A 108 -1.34 -21.72 2.17
C MET A 108 -2.71 -22.01 2.81
N LYS A 109 -2.95 -23.30 3.10
CA LYS A 109 -4.14 -23.72 3.84
C LYS A 109 -4.10 -23.11 5.25
N LYS A 110 -5.03 -22.18 5.51
CA LYS A 110 -5.22 -21.57 6.83
C LYS A 110 -5.79 -22.60 7.82
N GLY A 111 -5.23 -22.64 9.03
CA GLY A 111 -5.79 -23.41 10.15
C GLY A 111 -7.15 -22.88 10.63
N PRO A 112 -7.90 -23.63 11.44
CA PRO A 112 -9.17 -23.16 11.98
C PRO A 112 -8.97 -21.92 12.86
N ALA A 113 -9.77 -20.88 12.62
CA ALA A 113 -9.79 -19.65 13.42
C ALA A 113 -11.00 -19.67 14.38
N TYR A 114 -10.74 -19.81 15.67
CA TYR A 114 -11.76 -19.82 16.72
C TYR A 114 -11.96 -18.40 17.28
N SER A 115 -13.21 -18.02 17.50
CA SER A 115 -13.58 -16.76 18.15
C SER A 115 -14.46 -17.08 19.36
N MET A 116 -14.25 -16.39 20.49
CA MET A 116 -15.10 -16.55 21.68
C MET A 116 -16.50 -15.97 21.49
N LEU A 117 -16.64 -14.99 20.58
CA LEU A 117 -17.91 -14.41 20.19
C LEU A 117 -18.50 -15.16 18.99
N GLY A 118 -19.83 -15.24 18.95
CA GLY A 118 -20.56 -15.75 17.78
C GLY A 118 -20.23 -14.94 16.54
N ARG A 119 -19.80 -15.60 15.46
CA ARG A 119 -19.61 -14.93 14.17
C ARG A 119 -20.97 -14.48 13.66
N ALA A 120 -21.16 -13.18 13.48
CA ALA A 120 -22.32 -12.68 12.76
C ALA A 120 -22.34 -13.34 11.38
N ARG A 121 -23.39 -14.11 11.09
CA ARG A 121 -23.66 -14.52 9.71
C ARG A 121 -23.86 -13.22 8.96
N THR A 122 -22.95 -12.89 8.04
CA THR A 122 -23.25 -11.84 7.07
C THR A 122 -24.55 -12.28 6.40
N SER A 123 -25.62 -11.50 6.58
CA SER A 123 -26.81 -11.69 5.76
C SER A 123 -26.32 -11.64 4.33
N LYS A 124 -26.72 -12.62 3.50
CA LYS A 124 -26.48 -12.52 2.06
C LYS A 124 -26.99 -11.13 1.68
N GLN A 125 -26.11 -10.27 1.18
CA GLN A 125 -26.56 -9.03 0.56
C GLN A 125 -27.52 -9.49 -0.52
N GLU A 126 -28.78 -9.13 -0.36
CA GLU A 126 -29.80 -9.36 -1.35
C GLU A 126 -29.40 -8.40 -2.48
N ILE A 127 -28.69 -8.92 -3.48
CA ILE A 127 -28.23 -8.15 -4.63
C ILE A 127 -29.49 -7.81 -5.42
N THR A 128 -30.14 -6.71 -5.04
CA THR A 128 -31.24 -6.16 -5.79
C THR A 128 -30.65 -5.55 -7.07
N PRO A 129 -30.99 -6.07 -8.26
CA PRO A 129 -30.51 -5.48 -9.50
C PRO A 129 -30.95 -4.01 -9.55
N GLY A 130 -30.06 -3.14 -10.03
CA GLY A 130 -30.37 -1.72 -10.19
C GLY A 130 -31.50 -1.48 -11.22
N PRO A 131 -32.01 -0.24 -11.32
CA PRO A 131 -33.22 0.12 -12.09
C PRO A 131 -33.17 -0.15 -13.62
N GLY A 132 -32.08 -0.68 -14.18
CA GLY A 132 -31.99 -1.11 -15.58
C GLY A 132 -31.54 -2.56 -15.78
N ALA A 133 -31.33 -3.32 -14.70
CA ALA A 133 -30.85 -4.70 -14.76
C ALA A 133 -31.99 -5.74 -14.76
N HIS A 134 -33.25 -5.30 -14.64
CA HIS A 134 -34.42 -6.16 -14.77
C HIS A 134 -34.74 -6.40 -16.26
N SER A 135 -34.85 -7.66 -16.68
CA SER A 135 -35.27 -8.05 -18.04
C SER A 135 -36.52 -8.95 -17.98
N PRO A 136 -37.73 -8.39 -17.86
CA PRO A 136 -38.96 -9.17 -17.71
C PRO A 136 -39.25 -10.06 -18.93
N GLU A 137 -38.77 -9.69 -20.11
CA GLU A 137 -38.93 -10.45 -21.36
C GLU A 137 -38.19 -11.80 -21.36
N LYS A 138 -37.17 -11.96 -20.50
CA LYS A 138 -36.34 -13.17 -20.42
C LYS A 138 -36.87 -14.20 -19.42
N VAL A 139 -38.03 -13.94 -18.79
CA VAL A 139 -38.61 -14.79 -17.76
C VAL A 139 -39.52 -15.84 -18.40
N SER A 140 -38.93 -16.92 -18.92
CA SER A 140 -39.68 -18.05 -19.50
C SER A 140 -39.70 -19.32 -18.63
N GLY A 141 -38.90 -19.37 -17.56
CA GLY A 141 -38.67 -20.62 -16.80
C GLY A 141 -39.61 -20.89 -15.63
N TYR A 142 -40.22 -19.86 -15.03
CA TYR A 142 -41.02 -20.01 -13.80
C TYR A 142 -42.33 -19.21 -13.79
N LYS A 143 -42.61 -18.45 -14.86
CA LYS A 143 -43.87 -17.74 -15.07
C LYS A 143 -44.36 -18.01 -16.48
N ASN A 144 -45.67 -18.15 -16.61
CA ASN A 144 -46.32 -18.29 -17.91
C ASN A 144 -46.11 -17.00 -18.70
N ARG A 145 -45.63 -17.14 -19.94
CA ARG A 145 -45.48 -16.03 -20.87
C ARG A 145 -46.88 -15.48 -21.21
N ALA A 146 -47.02 -14.16 -21.21
CA ALA A 146 -48.27 -13.51 -21.63
C ALA A 146 -48.62 -13.93 -23.08
N PRO A 147 -49.91 -14.09 -23.42
CA PRO A 147 -50.32 -14.46 -24.77
C PRO A 147 -49.80 -13.45 -25.79
N GLY A 148 -49.14 -13.95 -26.83
CA GLY A 148 -48.73 -13.14 -27.96
C GLY A 148 -49.91 -12.94 -28.90
N PHE A 149 -50.34 -11.69 -29.09
CA PHE A 149 -51.37 -11.34 -30.06
C PHE A 149 -50.72 -10.89 -31.37
N SER A 150 -51.21 -11.40 -32.49
CA SER A 150 -50.88 -10.89 -33.83
C SER A 150 -52.09 -10.18 -34.42
N MET A 151 -51.88 -8.98 -34.96
CA MET A 151 -52.90 -8.20 -35.65
C MET A 151 -52.96 -8.56 -37.14
N GLY A 152 -53.03 -9.86 -37.45
CA GLY A 152 -53.13 -10.36 -38.82
C GLY A 152 -54.58 -10.74 -39.16
N ILE A 153 -55.02 -10.44 -40.39
CA ILE A 153 -56.28 -10.97 -40.92
C ILE A 153 -56.16 -12.49 -41.00
N ARG A 154 -56.92 -13.21 -40.16
CA ARG A 154 -57.04 -14.66 -40.25
C ARG A 154 -58.13 -14.97 -41.28
N HIS A 155 -57.73 -15.47 -42.45
CA HIS A 155 -58.69 -16.01 -43.42
C HIS A 155 -59.42 -17.21 -42.79
N SER A 156 -60.69 -17.40 -43.14
CA SER A 156 -61.46 -18.55 -42.64
C SER A 156 -60.82 -19.86 -43.11
N GLU A 157 -60.82 -20.89 -42.26
CA GLU A 157 -60.34 -22.23 -42.62
C GLU A 157 -61.14 -22.84 -43.79
N TYR A 158 -62.34 -22.31 -44.04
CA TYR A 158 -63.23 -22.66 -45.15
C TYR A 158 -63.09 -21.72 -46.36
N THR A 159 -62.00 -20.96 -46.47
CA THR A 159 -61.71 -20.18 -47.68
C THR A 159 -61.48 -21.16 -48.83
N THR A 160 -62.43 -21.21 -49.75
CA THR A 160 -62.29 -21.98 -50.97
C THR A 160 -61.19 -21.34 -51.83
N PRO A 161 -60.21 -22.12 -52.34
CA PRO A 161 -59.33 -21.59 -53.36
C PRO A 161 -60.18 -21.22 -54.58
N LEU A 162 -59.93 -20.05 -55.15
CA LEU A 162 -60.62 -19.59 -56.34
C LEU A 162 -60.14 -20.42 -57.53
N ILE A 163 -60.94 -21.42 -57.92
CA ILE A 163 -60.67 -22.25 -59.09
C ILE A 163 -61.19 -21.48 -60.30
N ILE A 164 -60.26 -20.90 -61.05
CA ILE A 164 -60.53 -20.27 -62.34
C ILE A 164 -60.11 -21.26 -63.43
N ASP A 165 -61.10 -21.78 -64.15
CA ASP A 165 -60.85 -22.47 -65.41
C ASP A 165 -60.45 -21.40 -66.42
N VAL A 166 -59.14 -21.28 -66.63
CA VAL A 166 -58.61 -20.47 -67.74
C VAL A 166 -58.88 -21.26 -69.02
N SER A 167 -59.97 -20.94 -69.71
CA SER A 167 -60.18 -21.39 -71.08
C SER A 167 -59.10 -20.75 -71.97
N ILE A 168 -58.31 -21.62 -72.60
CA ILE A 168 -57.33 -21.27 -73.64
C ILE A 168 -58.05 -20.61 -74.82
#